data_AF-A0A328BLM6-F1
#
_entry.id   AF-A0A328BLM6-F1
#
_cell.length_a   1.000
_cell.length_b   1.000
_cell.length_c   1.000
_cell.angle_alpha   90.00
_cell.angle_beta   90.00
_cell.angle_gamma   90.00
#
_symmetry.space_group_name_H-M   'P 1'
#
loop_
_entity.id
_entity.type
_entity.pdbx_description
1 polymer ?
#
loop_
_entity_poly.entity_id
_entity_poly.type
_entity_poly.pdbx_seq_one_letter_code
_entity_poly.pdbx_strand_id
1 'polypeptide(L)'
;MPRTQPDQYVFGFGPGGEVISVAEVKRNGRLDHERIEKDETWRLEAGLVVKTELDDGQMEWTVYADPDGDGRWVELAEGQGPLDLSLFAGAATGPDGGAPVKQVLDDDPHVFRFDAAGRVVAVYEVERDGRLDREDIDRDETYALVNGFVVKTEVDDGRLEQTVYADADGDGIWHSIILPQPTSLWDGAVA
;
A
#
# COMPACT_ATOMS: atom_id res chain seq x y z
N MET A 1 -15.45 -17.46 -5.45
CA MET A 1 -15.00 -16.71 -4.27
C MET A 1 -14.26 -15.48 -4.77
N PRO A 2 -14.71 -14.27 -4.43
CA PRO A 2 -13.96 -13.04 -4.71
C PRO A 2 -12.58 -13.08 -4.05
N ARG A 3 -11.59 -12.38 -4.61
CA ARG A 3 -10.32 -12.12 -3.91
C ARG A 3 -10.67 -11.13 -2.81
N THR A 4 -10.47 -11.48 -1.55
CA THR A 4 -10.66 -10.53 -0.44
C THR A 4 -9.40 -10.35 0.39
N GLN A 5 -8.30 -10.94 -0.06
CA GLN A 5 -7.00 -10.81 0.57
C GLN A 5 -6.01 -10.34 -0.49
N PRO A 6 -5.16 -9.35 -0.13
CA PRO A 6 -4.13 -8.86 -1.02
C PRO A 6 -3.14 -9.98 -1.33
N ASP A 7 -2.35 -9.80 -2.39
CA ASP A 7 -1.21 -10.66 -2.63
C ASP A 7 -0.21 -10.54 -1.47
N GLN A 8 0.43 -11.65 -1.13
CA GLN A 8 1.37 -11.74 -0.01
C GLN A 8 2.75 -12.07 -0.52
N TYR A 9 3.78 -11.55 0.16
CA TYR A 9 5.17 -11.74 -0.18
C TYR A 9 5.96 -12.33 0.99
N VAL A 10 7.01 -13.07 0.67
CA VAL A 10 8.01 -13.52 1.63
C VAL A 10 9.38 -13.00 1.19
N PHE A 11 10.07 -12.34 2.11
CA PHE A 11 11.42 -11.85 1.89
C PHE A 11 12.44 -12.68 2.65
N GLY A 12 13.56 -12.96 1.97
CA GLY A 12 14.76 -13.49 2.60
C GLY A 12 15.71 -12.35 2.91
N PHE A 13 16.26 -12.34 4.11
CA PHE A 13 17.19 -11.31 4.57
C PHE A 13 18.57 -11.87 4.81
N GLY A 14 19.59 -11.16 4.33
CA GLY A 14 20.97 -11.41 4.69
C GLY A 14 21.31 -10.85 6.08
N PRO A 15 22.52 -11.13 6.59
CA PRO A 15 22.92 -10.78 7.95
C PRO A 15 23.00 -9.27 8.23
N GLY A 16 23.03 -8.42 7.19
CA GLY A 16 23.02 -6.95 7.29
C GLY A 16 21.64 -6.32 7.10
N GLY A 17 20.58 -7.12 6.93
CA GLY A 17 19.22 -6.62 6.63
C GLY A 17 18.95 -6.37 5.14
N GLU A 18 19.90 -6.68 4.26
CA GLU A 18 19.70 -6.66 2.83
C GLU A 18 18.70 -7.74 2.39
N VAL A 19 17.83 -7.42 1.45
CA VAL A 19 16.92 -8.41 0.87
C VAL A 19 17.69 -9.23 -0.16
N ILE A 20 17.71 -10.55 0.03
CA ILE A 20 18.44 -11.50 -0.83
C ILE A 20 17.51 -12.40 -1.65
N SER A 21 16.22 -12.40 -1.35
CA SER A 21 15.20 -13.08 -2.14
C SER A 21 13.83 -12.47 -1.90
N VAL A 22 13.01 -12.45 -2.94
CA VAL A 22 11.59 -12.10 -2.93
C VAL A 22 10.78 -13.25 -3.53
N ALA A 23 9.60 -13.52 -2.97
CA ALA A 23 8.66 -14.47 -3.55
C ALA A 23 7.21 -14.07 -3.24
N GLU A 24 6.36 -14.07 -4.25
CA GLU A 24 4.91 -13.98 -4.08
C GLU A 24 4.37 -15.33 -3.56
N VAL A 25 3.47 -15.27 -2.59
CA VAL A 25 2.74 -16.42 -2.07
C VAL A 25 1.50 -16.63 -2.94
N LYS A 26 1.55 -17.64 -3.82
CA LYS A 26 0.38 -18.03 -4.59
C LYS A 26 -0.72 -18.57 -3.69
N ARG A 27 -1.97 -18.53 -4.16
CA ARG A 27 -3.18 -19.00 -3.44
C ARG A 27 -3.09 -20.40 -2.83
N ASN A 28 -2.27 -21.28 -3.40
CA ASN A 28 -2.06 -22.65 -2.89
C ASN A 28 -0.90 -22.75 -1.88
N GLY A 29 -0.37 -21.63 -1.41
CA GLY A 29 0.77 -21.53 -0.51
C GLY A 29 2.13 -21.74 -1.19
N ARG A 30 2.17 -21.96 -2.51
CA ARG A 30 3.44 -22.08 -3.24
C ARG A 30 4.11 -20.71 -3.30
N LEU A 31 5.40 -20.69 -3.03
CA LEU A 31 6.25 -19.53 -3.29
C LEU A 31 6.61 -19.48 -4.77
N ASP A 32 6.35 -18.35 -5.39
CA ASP A 32 6.81 -18.01 -6.73
C ASP A 32 7.93 -17.00 -6.59
N HIS A 33 9.17 -17.48 -6.72
CA HIS A 33 10.34 -16.65 -6.52
C HIS A 33 10.52 -15.68 -7.69
N GLU A 34 10.68 -14.42 -7.36
CA GLU A 34 10.98 -13.37 -8.31
C GLU A 34 12.49 -13.18 -8.42
N ARG A 35 12.93 -12.81 -9.63
CA ARG A 35 14.33 -12.47 -9.87
C ARG A 35 14.51 -11.00 -9.52
N ILE A 36 15.38 -10.70 -8.55
CA ILE A 36 15.84 -9.34 -8.29
C ILE A 36 16.66 -8.88 -9.52
N GLU A 37 16.21 -7.82 -10.16
CA GLU A 37 16.89 -7.26 -11.34
C GLU A 37 18.08 -6.40 -10.93
N LYS A 38 18.90 -5.96 -11.90
CA LYS A 38 20.19 -5.33 -11.62
C LYS A 38 20.04 -3.85 -11.23
N ASP A 39 19.01 -3.22 -11.77
CA ASP A 39 18.54 -1.86 -11.54
C ASP A 39 17.58 -1.75 -10.35
N GLU A 40 17.11 -2.89 -9.82
CA GLU A 40 16.37 -2.91 -8.58
C GLU A 40 17.30 -2.86 -7.35
N THR A 41 16.89 -2.08 -6.34
CA THR A 41 17.46 -2.19 -5.01
C THR A 41 16.38 -2.48 -3.99
N TRP A 42 16.67 -3.43 -3.11
CA TRP A 42 15.75 -3.92 -2.08
C TRP A 42 16.40 -3.82 -0.71
N ARG A 43 15.71 -3.21 0.26
CA ARG A 43 16.24 -3.01 1.62
C ARG A 43 15.14 -3.08 2.68
N LEU A 44 15.50 -3.57 3.86
CA LEU A 44 14.69 -3.41 5.06
C LEU A 44 15.07 -2.08 5.74
N GLU A 45 14.14 -1.14 5.83
CA GLU A 45 14.35 0.17 6.44
C GLU A 45 13.10 0.57 7.23
N ALA A 46 13.29 1.04 8.47
CA ALA A 46 12.18 1.42 9.37
C ALA A 46 11.11 0.33 9.59
N GLY A 47 11.49 -0.96 9.48
CA GLY A 47 10.55 -2.09 9.59
C GLY A 47 9.74 -2.37 8.32
N LEU A 48 10.03 -1.67 7.23
CA LEU A 48 9.40 -1.83 5.93
C LEU A 48 10.39 -2.40 4.93
N VAL A 49 9.93 -3.23 4.00
CA VAL A 49 10.73 -3.62 2.84
C VAL A 49 10.47 -2.61 1.73
N VAL A 50 11.54 -2.07 1.16
CA VAL A 50 11.49 -1.05 0.12
C VAL A 50 12.18 -1.59 -1.12
N LYS A 51 11.42 -1.72 -2.21
CA LYS A 51 11.92 -1.85 -3.57
C LYS A 51 12.11 -0.44 -4.14
N THR A 52 13.21 -0.21 -4.85
CA THR A 52 13.35 0.93 -5.76
C THR A 52 13.93 0.46 -7.08
N GLU A 53 13.53 1.09 -8.17
CA GLU A 53 13.95 0.77 -9.53
C GLU A 53 14.12 2.08 -10.31
N LEU A 54 15.06 2.15 -11.25
CA LEU A 54 15.22 3.32 -12.12
C LEU A 54 14.73 2.97 -13.52
N ASP A 55 13.51 3.37 -13.85
CA ASP A 55 12.91 3.17 -15.17
C ASP A 55 12.82 4.49 -15.94
N ASP A 56 13.30 4.51 -17.18
CA ASP A 56 13.28 5.70 -18.06
C ASP A 56 13.75 7.04 -17.42
N GLY A 57 14.66 6.96 -16.44
CA GLY A 57 15.19 8.12 -15.72
C GLY A 57 14.31 8.63 -14.57
N GLN A 58 13.24 7.89 -14.24
CA GLN A 58 12.38 8.10 -13.09
C GLN A 58 12.65 7.00 -12.06
N MET A 59 12.77 7.39 -10.80
CA MET A 59 12.82 6.43 -9.70
C MET A 59 11.41 5.91 -9.48
N GLU A 60 11.22 4.60 -9.44
CA GLU A 60 10.01 3.95 -8.97
C GLU A 60 10.30 3.29 -7.62
N TRP A 61 9.30 3.19 -6.77
CA TRP A 61 9.41 2.58 -5.45
C TRP A 61 8.16 1.80 -5.09
N THR A 62 8.35 0.72 -4.35
CA THR A 62 7.28 -0.08 -3.75
C THR A 62 7.65 -0.36 -2.30
N VAL A 63 6.70 -0.19 -1.39
CA VAL A 63 6.85 -0.38 0.05
C VAL A 63 5.98 -1.54 0.48
N TYR A 64 6.55 -2.45 1.25
CA TYR A 64 5.86 -3.59 1.83
C TYR A 64 5.95 -3.54 3.36
N ALA A 65 4.89 -4.00 4.02
CA ALA A 65 4.82 -4.09 5.47
C ALA A 65 4.38 -5.48 5.93
N ASP A 66 4.85 -5.88 7.11
CA ASP A 66 4.44 -7.09 7.83
C ASP A 66 3.69 -6.66 9.10
N PRO A 67 2.37 -6.39 9.01
CA PRO A 67 1.62 -5.73 10.07
C PRO A 67 1.42 -6.61 11.32
N ASP A 68 1.44 -7.94 11.18
CA ASP A 68 1.28 -8.88 12.29
C ASP A 68 2.58 -9.60 12.70
N GLY A 69 3.67 -9.36 11.96
CA GLY A 69 4.99 -9.90 12.25
C GLY A 69 5.11 -11.39 11.95
N ASP A 70 4.23 -11.94 11.11
CA ASP A 70 4.21 -13.37 10.78
C ASP A 70 5.16 -13.75 9.62
N GLY A 71 5.84 -12.76 9.04
CA GLY A 71 6.75 -12.90 7.91
C GLY A 71 6.06 -12.88 6.55
N ARG A 72 4.75 -12.58 6.49
CA ARG A 72 3.99 -12.37 5.25
C ARG A 72 3.76 -10.88 5.06
N TRP A 73 4.43 -10.38 4.04
CA TRP A 73 4.44 -8.97 3.72
C TRP A 73 3.33 -8.68 2.73
N VAL A 74 2.74 -7.50 2.86
CA VAL A 74 1.72 -6.98 1.94
C VAL A 74 2.24 -5.68 1.36
N GLU A 75 1.96 -5.45 0.08
CA GLU A 75 2.23 -4.17 -0.56
C GLU A 75 1.41 -3.08 0.14
N LEU A 76 2.11 -2.08 0.66
CA LEU A 76 1.52 -0.94 1.34
C LEU A 76 1.31 0.21 0.36
N ALA A 77 2.26 0.41 -0.55
CA ALA A 77 2.33 1.59 -1.39
C ALA A 77 3.28 1.41 -2.56
N GLU A 78 2.94 2.01 -3.68
CA GLU A 78 3.85 2.23 -4.79
C GLU A 78 3.84 3.69 -5.25
N GLY A 79 4.88 4.08 -5.99
CA GLY A 79 4.98 5.41 -6.55
C GLY A 79 6.27 5.68 -7.29
N GLN A 80 6.41 6.91 -7.75
CA GLN A 80 7.53 7.42 -8.50
C GLN A 80 8.19 8.58 -7.75
N GLY A 81 9.45 8.87 -8.06
CA GLY A 81 10.23 9.96 -7.49
C GLY A 81 10.88 9.68 -6.13
N PRO A 82 11.16 10.73 -5.33
CA PRO A 82 11.79 10.58 -4.03
C PRO A 82 10.80 9.97 -3.02
N LEU A 83 11.22 8.89 -2.38
CA LEU A 83 10.48 8.22 -1.31
C LEU A 83 10.76 8.87 0.06
N ASP A 84 9.70 9.27 0.76
CA ASP A 84 9.73 9.67 2.17
C ASP A 84 9.07 8.60 3.05
N LEU A 85 9.90 7.74 3.67
CA LEU A 85 9.41 6.66 4.52
C LEU A 85 8.70 7.12 5.79
N SER A 86 8.87 8.39 6.20
CA SER A 86 8.20 8.91 7.40
C SER A 86 6.68 8.94 7.27
N LEU A 87 6.16 8.91 6.04
CA LEU A 87 4.73 8.80 5.74
C LEU A 87 4.13 7.47 6.19
N PHE A 88 4.96 6.43 6.26
CA PHE A 88 4.57 5.09 6.71
C PHE A 88 5.04 4.80 8.15
N ALA A 89 5.78 5.72 8.78
CA ALA A 89 6.38 5.50 10.10
C ALA A 89 5.38 5.61 11.28
N GLY A 90 4.07 5.59 11.01
CA GLY A 90 3.03 5.89 12.01
C GLY A 90 1.84 4.95 11.96
N ALA A 91 1.99 3.71 12.45
CA ALA A 91 0.86 2.94 12.97
C ALA A 91 1.22 1.92 14.06
N ALA A 92 2.47 1.94 14.54
CA ALA A 92 2.78 1.30 15.81
C ALA A 92 2.32 2.23 16.94
N THR A 93 1.11 1.97 17.46
CA THR A 93 0.52 2.34 18.77
C THR A 93 -0.73 3.24 18.76
N GLY A 94 -1.90 2.60 18.74
CA GLY A 94 -3.13 3.11 19.39
C GLY A 94 -3.98 4.14 18.62
N PRO A 95 -5.21 4.40 19.10
CA PRO A 95 -6.27 5.10 18.36
C PRO A 95 -6.09 6.62 18.17
N ASP A 96 -4.99 7.21 18.63
CA ASP A 96 -4.79 8.67 18.62
C ASP A 96 -3.55 9.10 17.79
N GLY A 97 -2.95 8.19 17.03
CA GLY A 97 -1.74 8.44 16.23
C GLY A 97 -2.06 8.91 14.82
N GLY A 98 -2.59 10.13 14.67
CA GLY A 98 -2.90 10.71 13.36
C GLY A 98 -1.70 10.68 12.41
N ALA A 99 -1.85 9.99 11.29
CA ALA A 99 -0.84 9.95 10.24
C ALA A 99 -0.58 11.37 9.70
N PRO A 100 0.66 11.73 9.33
CA PRO A 100 0.93 12.96 8.59
C PRO A 100 0.42 12.83 7.15
N VAL A 101 -0.90 12.83 6.96
CA VAL A 101 -1.54 12.83 5.64
C VAL A 101 -1.46 14.25 5.09
N LYS A 102 -0.62 14.46 4.07
CA LYS A 102 -0.46 15.80 3.44
C LYS A 102 -1.31 16.03 2.20
N GLN A 103 -2.02 15.02 1.70
CA GLN A 103 -2.94 15.21 0.56
C GLN A 103 -4.06 14.18 0.57
N VAL A 104 -5.26 14.63 0.93
CA VAL A 104 -6.53 13.92 0.69
C VAL A 104 -6.93 14.18 -0.76
N LEU A 105 -7.27 13.12 -1.50
CA LEU A 105 -7.94 13.26 -2.79
C LEU A 105 -9.39 13.70 -2.53
N ASP A 106 -9.93 14.54 -3.41
CA ASP A 106 -11.32 15.03 -3.36
C ASP A 106 -12.31 13.94 -3.86
N ASP A 107 -11.97 12.67 -3.64
CA ASP A 107 -12.82 11.51 -3.89
C ASP A 107 -13.81 11.33 -2.73
N ASP A 108 -14.86 10.55 -2.96
CA ASP A 108 -15.85 10.28 -1.93
C ASP A 108 -15.20 9.56 -0.72
N PRO A 109 -15.49 9.99 0.53
CA PRO A 109 -14.96 9.33 1.72
C PRO A 109 -15.50 7.91 1.86
N HIS A 110 -14.81 7.09 2.63
CA HIS A 110 -15.18 5.69 2.82
C HIS A 110 -15.27 5.30 4.30
N VAL A 111 -16.12 4.33 4.60
CA VAL A 111 -16.12 3.61 5.88
C VAL A 111 -15.76 2.15 5.63
N PHE A 112 -14.71 1.69 6.30
CA PHE A 112 -14.30 0.28 6.27
C PHE A 112 -14.78 -0.46 7.50
N ARG A 113 -15.34 -1.66 7.30
CA ARG A 113 -15.69 -2.57 8.39
C ARG A 113 -14.66 -3.68 8.49
N PHE A 114 -14.16 -3.92 9.69
CA PHE A 114 -13.16 -4.95 9.97
C PHE A 114 -13.75 -6.13 10.76
N ASP A 115 -13.22 -7.33 10.54
CA ASP A 115 -13.43 -8.47 11.42
C ASP A 115 -12.51 -8.43 12.66
N ALA A 116 -12.63 -9.40 13.57
CA ALA A 116 -11.82 -9.47 14.78
C ALA A 116 -10.32 -9.71 14.51
N ALA A 117 -9.94 -10.08 13.28
CA ALA A 117 -8.57 -10.25 12.84
C ALA A 117 -8.06 -9.03 12.02
N GLY A 118 -8.83 -7.95 11.95
CA GLY A 118 -8.46 -6.73 11.22
C GLY A 118 -8.67 -6.81 9.70
N ARG A 119 -9.34 -7.85 9.18
CA ARG A 119 -9.61 -7.98 7.74
C ARG A 119 -10.79 -7.11 7.34
N VAL A 120 -10.69 -6.45 6.19
CA VAL A 120 -11.81 -5.69 5.60
C VAL A 120 -12.91 -6.68 5.16
N VAL A 121 -14.12 -6.49 5.68
CA VAL A 121 -15.29 -7.34 5.38
C VAL A 121 -16.43 -6.57 4.71
N ALA A 122 -16.37 -5.25 4.70
CA ALA A 122 -17.25 -4.39 3.92
C ALA A 122 -16.61 -3.02 3.69
N VAL A 123 -16.93 -2.44 2.55
CA VAL A 123 -16.56 -1.09 2.13
C VAL A 123 -17.86 -0.32 1.93
N TYR A 124 -17.88 0.94 2.36
CA TYR A 124 -19.00 1.83 2.14
C TYR A 124 -18.50 3.18 1.64
N GLU A 125 -19.09 3.70 0.58
CA GLU A 125 -18.93 5.09 0.18
C GLU A 125 -19.80 5.99 1.10
N VAL A 126 -19.24 7.12 1.51
CA VAL A 126 -19.93 8.14 2.31
C VAL A 126 -20.46 9.21 1.37
N GLU A 127 -21.76 9.15 1.13
CA GLU A 127 -22.48 10.10 0.31
C GLU A 127 -22.39 11.52 0.88
N ARG A 128 -22.60 12.53 0.03
CA ARG A 128 -22.58 13.95 0.43
C ARG A 128 -23.55 14.30 1.58
N ASP A 129 -24.63 13.55 1.73
CA ASP A 129 -25.61 13.72 2.81
C ASP A 129 -25.31 12.91 4.08
N GLY A 130 -24.17 12.19 4.10
CA GLY A 130 -23.69 11.34 5.18
C GLY A 130 -24.29 9.93 5.18
N ARG A 131 -25.10 9.56 4.18
CA ARG A 131 -25.56 8.17 4.01
C ARG A 131 -24.38 7.28 3.62
N LEU A 132 -24.39 6.05 4.12
CA LEU A 132 -23.48 5.01 3.65
C LEU A 132 -24.13 4.27 2.49
N ASP A 133 -23.45 4.24 1.34
CA ASP A 133 -23.74 3.27 0.29
C ASP A 133 -22.77 2.09 0.37
N ARG A 134 -23.26 0.87 0.16
CA ARG A 134 -22.41 -0.32 0.30
C ARG A 134 -21.82 -0.67 -1.05
N GLU A 135 -20.51 -0.60 -1.14
CA GLU A 135 -19.77 -1.03 -2.33
C GLU A 135 -19.71 -2.56 -2.43
N ASP A 136 -19.82 -3.04 -3.67
CA ASP A 136 -19.47 -4.42 -4.00
C ASP A 136 -17.95 -4.51 -4.17
N ILE A 137 -17.33 -5.52 -3.57
CA ILE A 137 -15.91 -5.80 -3.77
C ILE A 137 -15.80 -6.73 -4.96
N ASP A 138 -15.26 -6.22 -6.06
CA ASP A 138 -15.12 -6.99 -7.29
C ASP A 138 -14.08 -8.11 -7.18
N ARG A 139 -14.04 -9.01 -8.16
CA ARG A 139 -13.24 -10.24 -8.07
C ARG A 139 -11.73 -9.97 -8.14
N ASP A 140 -11.38 -8.91 -8.84
CA ASP A 140 -10.07 -8.34 -9.11
C ASP A 140 -9.67 -7.26 -8.10
N GLU A 141 -10.59 -6.85 -7.23
CA GLU A 141 -10.31 -5.93 -6.13
C GLU A 141 -9.97 -6.66 -4.83
N THR A 142 -9.09 -6.07 -4.03
CA THR A 142 -8.79 -6.51 -2.67
C THR A 142 -8.57 -5.31 -1.76
N TYR A 143 -8.86 -5.49 -0.47
CA TYR A 143 -8.65 -4.47 0.56
C TYR A 143 -7.89 -5.05 1.74
N ALA A 144 -6.91 -4.32 2.26
CA ALA A 144 -6.11 -4.75 3.39
C ALA A 144 -5.84 -3.61 4.37
N LEU A 145 -6.00 -3.86 5.67
CA LEU A 145 -5.50 -2.96 6.70
C LEU A 145 -4.00 -3.24 6.90
N VAL A 146 -3.15 -2.34 6.44
CA VAL A 146 -1.70 -2.48 6.45
C VAL A 146 -1.12 -1.26 7.14
N ASN A 147 -0.52 -1.48 8.32
CA ASN A 147 0.17 -0.43 9.07
C ASN A 147 -0.67 0.86 9.21
N GLY A 148 -1.93 0.71 9.63
CA GLY A 148 -2.86 1.83 9.88
C GLY A 148 -3.52 2.43 8.64
N PHE A 149 -3.15 1.98 7.44
CA PHE A 149 -3.77 2.39 6.18
C PHE A 149 -4.66 1.28 5.64
N VAL A 150 -5.73 1.63 4.93
CA VAL A 150 -6.43 0.66 4.08
C VAL A 150 -5.86 0.77 2.68
N VAL A 151 -5.41 -0.35 2.12
CA VAL A 151 -4.89 -0.43 0.75
C VAL A 151 -5.91 -1.17 -0.09
N LYS A 152 -6.46 -0.49 -1.11
CA LYS A 152 -7.19 -1.12 -2.21
C LYS A 152 -6.18 -1.49 -3.30
N THR A 153 -6.25 -2.72 -3.76
CA THR A 153 -5.51 -3.19 -4.94
C THR A 153 -6.51 -3.73 -5.95
N GLU A 154 -6.46 -3.23 -7.17
CA GLU A 154 -7.31 -3.62 -8.28
C GLU A 154 -6.44 -4.07 -9.46
N VAL A 155 -6.91 -5.02 -10.25
CA VAL A 155 -6.23 -5.44 -11.48
C VAL A 155 -7.11 -5.11 -12.67
N ASP A 156 -6.85 -3.97 -13.33
CA ASP A 156 -7.55 -3.56 -14.54
C ASP A 156 -6.66 -3.70 -15.78
N ASP A 157 -7.20 -4.30 -16.85
CA ASP A 157 -6.48 -4.57 -18.11
C ASP A 157 -5.06 -5.20 -17.96
N GLY A 158 -4.85 -5.96 -16.87
CA GLY A 158 -3.58 -6.60 -16.56
C GLY A 158 -2.54 -5.69 -15.89
N ARG A 159 -2.95 -4.50 -15.45
CA ARG A 159 -2.16 -3.57 -14.63
C ARG A 159 -2.66 -3.59 -13.20
N LEU A 160 -1.73 -3.46 -12.27
CA LEU A 160 -2.05 -3.24 -10.87
C LEU A 160 -2.40 -1.76 -10.70
N GLU A 161 -3.50 -1.47 -10.03
CA GLU A 161 -3.84 -0.13 -9.57
C GLU A 161 -3.98 -0.16 -8.05
N GLN A 162 -3.37 0.83 -7.38
CA GLN A 162 -3.40 0.91 -5.93
C GLN A 162 -3.98 2.24 -5.44
N THR A 163 -4.92 2.15 -4.50
CA THR A 163 -5.44 3.31 -3.76
C THR A 163 -5.20 3.12 -2.28
N VAL A 164 -4.58 4.11 -1.63
CA VAL A 164 -4.31 4.08 -0.19
C VAL A 164 -5.27 5.03 0.51
N TYR A 165 -5.86 4.57 1.61
CA TYR A 165 -6.79 5.33 2.42
C TYR A 165 -6.25 5.53 3.83
N ALA A 166 -6.50 6.71 4.39
CA ALA A 166 -6.14 7.05 5.76
C ALA A 166 -7.33 7.66 6.53
N ASP A 167 -7.44 7.27 7.79
CA ASP A 167 -8.29 7.90 8.81
C ASP A 167 -7.38 8.75 9.70
N ALA A 168 -7.15 10.00 9.29
CA ALA A 168 -6.11 10.84 9.86
C ALA A 168 -6.47 11.40 11.25
N ASP A 169 -7.77 11.54 11.54
CA ASP A 169 -8.29 12.08 12.80
C ASP A 169 -8.95 11.02 13.69
N GLY A 170 -9.02 9.77 13.24
CA GLY A 170 -9.51 8.63 14.00
C GLY A 170 -11.04 8.60 14.14
N ASP A 171 -11.76 9.31 13.27
CA ASP A 171 -13.22 9.42 13.34
C ASP A 171 -13.94 8.25 12.63
N GLY A 172 -13.18 7.38 11.96
CA GLY A 172 -13.68 6.22 11.22
C GLY A 172 -14.08 6.52 9.77
N ILE A 173 -13.88 7.75 9.29
CA ILE A 173 -14.05 8.18 7.90
C ILE A 173 -12.68 8.23 7.23
N TRP A 174 -12.53 7.41 6.21
CA TRP A 174 -11.28 7.21 5.51
C TRP A 174 -11.29 7.98 4.20
N HIS A 175 -10.19 8.65 3.92
CA HIS A 175 -10.00 9.38 2.67
C HIS A 175 -8.89 8.73 1.86
N SER A 176 -9.08 8.62 0.54
CA SER A 176 -7.99 8.27 -0.35
C SER A 176 -6.92 9.36 -0.28
N ILE A 177 -5.66 8.94 -0.28
CA ILE A 177 -4.52 9.82 -0.16
C ILE A 177 -3.60 9.64 -1.36
N ILE A 178 -3.03 10.75 -1.83
CA ILE A 178 -1.85 10.66 -2.69
C ILE A 178 -0.65 10.52 -1.77
N LEU A 179 0.03 9.40 -1.87
CA LEU A 179 1.41 9.31 -1.42
C LEU A 179 2.25 10.12 -2.41
N PRO A 180 3.12 11.05 -1.94
CA PRO A 180 3.69 12.09 -2.77
C PRO A 180 4.38 11.51 -3.99
N GLN A 181 3.73 11.71 -5.14
CA GLN A 181 4.35 11.62 -6.45
C GLN A 181 4.92 13.01 -6.72
N PRO A 182 6.20 13.21 -7.03
CA PRO A 182 6.62 14.51 -7.52
C PRO A 182 5.94 14.76 -8.87
N THR A 183 5.48 15.99 -9.04
CA THR A 183 5.17 16.56 -10.34
C THR A 183 6.32 16.26 -11.31
N SER A 184 6.01 15.64 -12.45
CA SER A 184 6.90 15.48 -13.59
C SER A 184 7.72 16.76 -13.82
N LEU A 185 9.05 16.67 -13.70
CA LEU A 185 10.00 17.76 -13.98
C LEU A 185 10.14 17.98 -15.51
N TRP A 186 9.02 18.15 -16.20
CA TRP A 186 8.98 18.65 -17.57
C TRP A 186 8.43 20.08 -17.60
N ASP A 187 8.86 20.93 -16.66
CA ASP A 187 8.97 22.36 -16.98
C ASP A 187 10.29 22.56 -17.69
N GLY A 188 10.20 22.65 -19.02
CA GLY A 188 11.32 23.04 -19.87
C GLY A 188 11.86 24.40 -19.44
N ALA A 189 12.88 24.39 -18.57
CA ALA A 189 13.78 25.52 -18.41
C ALA A 189 14.74 25.52 -19.61
N VAL A 190 14.27 26.11 -20.70
CA VAL A 190 15.14 26.57 -21.78
C VAL A 190 15.77 27.90 -21.33
N ALA A 191 17.10 27.91 -21.33
CA ALA A 191 18.04 29.04 -21.18
C ALA A 191 18.32 29.59 -19.77
#